data_AF-A0A1S8WTB3-F1
#
_entry.id   AF-A0A1S8WTB3-F1
#
_cell.length_a   1.000
_cell.length_b   1.000
_cell.length_c   1.000
_cell.angle_alpha   90.00
_cell.angle_beta   90.00
_cell.angle_gamma   90.00
#
_symmetry.space_group_name_H-M   'P 1'
#
loop_
_entity.id
_entity.type
_entity.pdbx_description
1 polymer ?
#
loop_
_entity_poly.entity_id
_entity_poly.type
_entity_poly.pdbx_seq_one_letter_code
_entity_poly.pdbx_strand_id
1 'polypeptide(L)'
;MSTDYDNVFLSIAQNSEDGIRGILDAFFGFLSRRTDFYYGATEKDAKRMVLEAFAKHKDAALERHHKEQEELRERDERERRRRVDREKELLAANVKSPTQLGQSWFIPAIFGSFY
;
A
#
# COMPACT_ATOMS: atom_id res chain seq x y z
N MET A 1 -19.81 7.88 -2.45
CA MET A 1 -20.57 6.65 -2.80
C MET A 1 -21.19 6.16 -1.51
N SER A 2 -22.48 5.79 -1.52
CA SER A 2 -23.11 5.16 -0.36
C SER A 2 -22.52 3.75 -0.20
N THR A 3 -21.99 3.46 0.98
CA THR A 3 -21.43 2.17 1.40
C THR A 3 -22.48 1.30 2.10
N ASP A 4 -23.75 1.72 2.04
CA ASP A 4 -24.83 1.16 2.87
C ASP A 4 -25.13 -0.31 2.53
N TYR A 5 -24.74 -0.75 1.33
CA TYR A 5 -24.95 -2.11 0.83
C TYR A 5 -23.68 -2.97 0.85
N ASP A 6 -22.53 -2.46 1.28
CA ASP A 6 -21.25 -3.19 1.22
C ASP A 6 -21.30 -4.45 2.08
N ASN A 7 -21.88 -4.37 3.27
CA ASN A 7 -22.06 -5.53 4.16
C ASN A 7 -23.00 -6.58 3.55
N VAL A 8 -24.00 -6.16 2.78
CA VAL A 8 -24.92 -7.07 2.09
C VAL A 8 -24.19 -7.77 0.96
N PHE A 9 -23.45 -7.03 0.12
CA PHE A 9 -22.66 -7.63 -0.96
C PHE A 9 -21.55 -8.54 -0.45
N LEU A 10 -20.91 -8.20 0.66
CA LEU A 10 -19.90 -9.04 1.31
C LEU A 10 -20.51 -10.36 1.79
N SER A 11 -21.69 -10.31 2.41
CA SER A 11 -22.43 -11.50 2.84
C SER A 11 -22.79 -12.39 1.64
N ILE A 12 -23.26 -11.81 0.53
CA ILE A 12 -23.57 -12.57 -0.68
C ILE A 12 -22.29 -13.19 -1.27
N ALA A 13 -21.17 -12.45 -1.27
CA ALA A 13 -19.88 -12.96 -1.76
C ALA A 13 -19.40 -14.19 -0.98
N GLN A 14 -19.57 -14.16 0.35
CA GLN A 14 -19.17 -15.26 1.23
C GLN A 14 -20.07 -16.50 1.07
N ASN A 15 -21.35 -16.30 0.77
CA ASN A 15 -22.33 -17.38 0.61
C ASN A 15 -22.41 -17.92 -0.84
N SER A 16 -21.77 -17.26 -1.80
CA SER A 16 -21.77 -17.70 -3.20
C SER A 16 -20.60 -18.65 -3.45
N GLU A 17 -20.86 -19.86 -3.96
CA GLU A 17 -19.82 -20.86 -4.27
C GLU A 17 -18.77 -20.33 -5.27
N ASP A 18 -19.14 -19.38 -6.13
CA ASP A 18 -18.28 -18.83 -7.17
C ASP A 18 -17.94 -17.33 -6.97
N GLY A 19 -18.00 -16.85 -5.72
CA GLY A 19 -17.61 -15.49 -5.34
C GLY A 19 -18.27 -14.42 -6.21
N ILE A 20 -17.45 -13.59 -6.89
CA ILE A 20 -17.93 -12.48 -7.73
C ILE A 20 -18.79 -12.93 -8.92
N ARG A 21 -18.48 -14.09 -9.51
CA ARG A 21 -19.26 -14.63 -10.64
C ARG A 21 -20.65 -15.04 -10.19
N GLY A 22 -20.74 -15.70 -9.02
CA GLY A 22 -22.00 -16.05 -8.39
C GLY A 22 -22.84 -14.83 -8.00
N ILE A 23 -22.20 -13.76 -7.50
CA ILE A 23 -22.89 -12.49 -7.21
C ILE A 23 -23.48 -11.89 -8.49
N LEU A 24 -22.71 -11.84 -9.58
CA LEU A 24 -23.18 -11.29 -10.84
C LEU A 24 -24.34 -12.11 -11.40
N ASP A 25 -24.27 -13.44 -11.34
CA ASP A 25 -25.36 -14.31 -11.77
C ASP A 25 -26.62 -14.10 -10.92
N ALA A 26 -26.49 -14.04 -9.60
CA ALA A 26 -27.59 -13.75 -8.70
C ALA A 26 -28.22 -12.36 -8.96
N PHE A 27 -27.40 -11.36 -9.25
CA PHE A 27 -27.83 -10.00 -9.56
C PHE A 27 -28.59 -9.93 -10.89
N PHE A 28 -28.05 -10.49 -11.98
CA PHE A 28 -28.75 -10.53 -13.26
C PHE A 28 -30.00 -11.42 -13.19
N GLY A 29 -29.97 -12.49 -12.41
CA GLY A 29 -31.14 -13.31 -12.09
C GLY A 29 -32.21 -12.55 -11.28
N PHE A 30 -31.82 -11.64 -10.39
CA PHE A 30 -32.77 -10.75 -9.70
C PHE A 30 -33.43 -9.78 -10.70
N LEU A 31 -32.63 -9.15 -11.57
CA LEU A 31 -33.14 -8.27 -12.62
C LEU A 31 -34.13 -8.97 -13.54
N SER A 32 -33.89 -10.24 -13.89
CA SER A 32 -34.81 -10.97 -14.77
C SER A 32 -36.16 -11.32 -14.13
N ARG A 33 -36.21 -11.44 -12.79
CA ARG A 33 -37.41 -11.89 -12.06
C ARG A 33 -38.22 -10.76 -11.41
N ARG A 34 -37.54 -9.70 -10.98
CA ARG A 34 -38.12 -8.65 -10.12
C ARG A 34 -38.17 -7.29 -10.77
N THR A 35 -37.56 -7.14 -11.95
CA THR A 35 -37.56 -5.89 -12.69
C THR A 35 -37.94 -6.12 -14.15
N ASP A 36 -38.30 -5.04 -14.82
CA ASP A 36 -38.58 -5.00 -16.26
C ASP A 36 -37.30 -4.80 -17.07
N PHE A 37 -36.11 -4.98 -16.49
CA PHE A 37 -34.83 -4.63 -17.11
C PHE A 37 -34.62 -5.22 -18.51
N TYR A 38 -35.11 -6.43 -18.76
CA TYR A 38 -34.97 -7.14 -20.03
C TYR A 38 -36.13 -6.94 -21.01
N TYR A 39 -37.25 -6.35 -20.57
CA TYR A 39 -38.47 -6.19 -21.38
C TYR A 39 -38.91 -4.74 -21.56
N GLY A 40 -38.50 -3.84 -20.66
CA GLY A 40 -38.82 -2.41 -20.65
C GLY A 40 -37.87 -1.57 -21.50
N ALA A 41 -36.72 -2.11 -21.92
CA ALA A 41 -35.75 -1.45 -22.78
C ALA A 41 -35.26 -2.41 -23.87
N THR A 42 -34.71 -1.87 -24.97
CA THR A 42 -34.05 -2.72 -25.97
C THR A 42 -32.83 -3.38 -25.36
N GLU A 43 -32.47 -4.57 -25.84
CA GLU A 43 -31.26 -5.29 -25.38
C GLU A 43 -30.00 -4.41 -25.47
N LYS A 44 -29.93 -3.54 -26.49
CA LYS A 44 -28.85 -2.58 -26.68
C LYS A 44 -28.77 -1.56 -25.55
N ASP A 45 -29.90 -1.04 -25.09
CA ASP A 45 -29.95 -0.07 -23.99
C ASP A 45 -29.62 -0.71 -22.65
N ALA A 46 -30.13 -1.92 -22.40
CA ALA A 46 -29.81 -2.68 -21.19
C ALA A 46 -28.29 -2.95 -21.10
N LYS A 47 -27.67 -3.41 -22.19
CA LYS A 47 -26.21 -3.62 -22.26
C LYS A 47 -25.44 -2.33 -22.06
N ARG A 48 -25.88 -1.23 -22.68
CA ARG A 48 -25.27 0.09 -22.53
C ARG A 48 -25.28 0.55 -21.07
N MET A 49 -26.41 0.40 -20.37
CA MET A 49 -26.52 0.78 -18.95
C MET A 49 -25.52 0.01 -18.07
N VAL A 50 -25.36 -1.29 -18.28
CA VAL A 50 -24.40 -2.11 -17.52
C VAL A 50 -22.97 -1.67 -17.78
N LEU A 51 -22.62 -1.42 -19.05
CA LEU A 51 -21.28 -1.00 -19.44
C LEU A 51 -20.94 0.41 -18.93
N GLU A 52 -21.89 1.34 -18.95
CA GLU A 52 -21.72 2.68 -18.38
C GLU A 52 -21.49 2.63 -16.87
N ALA A 53 -22.29 1.81 -16.16
CA ALA A 53 -22.10 1.60 -14.72
C ALA A 53 -20.74 0.98 -14.40
N PHE A 54 -20.31 -0.02 -15.18
CA PHE A 54 -18.99 -0.62 -15.05
C PHE A 54 -17.87 0.40 -15.27
N ALA A 55 -17.93 1.18 -16.35
CA ALA A 55 -16.92 2.18 -16.68
C ALA A 55 -16.76 3.22 -15.56
N LYS A 56 -17.88 3.74 -15.03
CA LYS A 56 -17.89 4.71 -13.93
C LYS A 56 -17.13 4.20 -12.69
N HIS A 57 -17.29 2.94 -12.33
CA HIS A 57 -16.63 2.37 -11.15
C HIS A 57 -15.19 1.92 -11.44
N LYS A 58 -14.92 1.45 -12.67
CA LYS A 58 -13.58 1.06 -13.12
C LYS A 58 -12.61 2.24 -13.04
N ASP A 59 -12.98 3.39 -13.59
CA ASP A 59 -12.07 4.55 -13.66
C ASP A 59 -11.74 5.06 -12.24
N ALA A 60 -12.75 5.16 -11.37
CA ALA A 60 -12.55 5.53 -9.98
C ALA A 60 -11.71 4.51 -9.19
N ALA A 61 -11.83 3.21 -9.48
CA ALA A 61 -11.02 2.17 -8.84
C ALA A 61 -9.57 2.21 -9.30
N LEU A 62 -9.33 2.40 -10.59
CA LEU A 62 -7.98 2.52 -11.16
C LEU A 62 -7.27 3.77 -10.66
N GLU A 63 -7.98 4.90 -10.57
CA GLU A 63 -7.43 6.14 -10.03
C GLU A 63 -7.01 5.99 -8.56
N ARG A 64 -7.86 5.38 -7.72
CA ARG A 64 -7.50 5.08 -6.32
C ARG A 64 -6.28 4.17 -6.22
N HIS A 65 -6.27 3.08 -6.99
CA HIS A 65 -5.14 2.15 -6.99
C HIS A 65 -3.84 2.82 -7.47
N HIS A 66 -3.90 3.67 -8.50
CA HIS A 66 -2.74 4.41 -8.97
C HIS A 66 -2.21 5.36 -7.89
N LYS A 67 -3.10 6.08 -7.22
CA LYS A 67 -2.75 7.00 -6.14
C LYS A 67 -2.13 6.28 -4.94
N GLU A 68 -2.68 5.16 -4.52
CA GLU A 68 -2.10 4.33 -3.44
C GLU A 68 -0.70 3.85 -3.80
N GLN A 69 -0.48 3.41 -5.04
CA GLN A 69 0.85 2.98 -5.51
C GLN A 69 1.86 4.13 -5.56
N GLU A 70 1.42 5.33 -5.95
CA GLU A 70 2.26 6.53 -5.97
C GLU A 70 2.64 6.97 -4.55
N GLU A 71 1.68 7.00 -3.62
CA GLU A 71 1.94 7.30 -2.21
C GLU A 71 2.89 6.29 -1.56
N LEU A 72 2.77 5.00 -1.90
CA LEU A 72 3.67 3.95 -1.43
C LEU A 72 5.10 4.19 -1.93
N ARG A 73 5.26 4.48 -3.23
CA ARG A 73 6.57 4.77 -3.84
C ARG A 73 7.22 6.00 -3.25
N GLU A 74 6.46 7.07 -3.04
CA GLU A 74 7.00 8.28 -2.40
C GLU A 74 7.43 8.02 -0.96
N ARG A 75 6.68 7.20 -0.22
CA ARG A 75 7.03 6.81 1.15
C ARG A 75 8.34 6.02 1.17
N ASP A 76 8.49 5.05 0.29
CA ASP A 76 9.70 4.24 0.18
C ASP A 76 10.92 5.08 -0.24
N GLU A 77 10.76 6.00 -1.19
CA GLU A 77 11.79 6.93 -1.63
C GLU A 77 12.23 7.86 -0.47
N ARG A 78 11.27 8.38 0.30
CA ARG A 78 11.55 9.21 1.49
C ARG A 78 12.28 8.42 2.57
N GLU A 79 11.87 7.18 2.84
CA GLU A 79 12.57 6.32 3.80
C GLU A 79 13.98 5.97 3.35
N ARG A 80 14.19 5.70 2.05
CA ARG A 80 15.50 5.39 1.50
C ARG A 80 16.46 6.58 1.61
N ARG A 81 16.01 7.79 1.30
CA ARG A 81 16.80 9.02 1.47
C ARG A 81 17.20 9.23 2.93
N ARG A 82 16.27 9.08 3.87
CA ARG A 82 16.54 9.19 5.32
C ARG A 82 17.51 8.12 5.84
N ARG A 83 17.59 6.95 5.22
CA ARG A 83 18.59 5.93 5.57
C ARG A 83 19.97 6.32 5.07
N VAL A 84 20.07 6.74 3.80
CA VAL A 84 21.33 7.17 3.19
C VAL A 84 21.92 8.38 3.91
N ASP A 85 21.10 9.36 4.29
CA ASP A 85 21.57 10.55 5.00
C ASP A 85 22.09 10.21 6.40
N ARG A 86 21.39 9.34 7.14
CA ARG A 86 21.86 8.85 8.45
C ARG A 86 23.16 8.06 8.35
N GLU A 87 23.31 7.21 7.33
CA GLU A 87 24.55 6.47 7.10
C GLU A 87 25.73 7.41 6.79
N LYS A 88 25.50 8.46 6.00
CA LYS A 88 26.52 9.48 5.73
C LYS A 88 26.92 10.27 6.99
N GLU A 89 25.95 10.64 7.82
CA GLU A 89 26.20 11.33 9.09
C GLU A 89 27.01 10.45 10.06
N LEU A 90 26.67 9.17 10.18
CA LEU A 90 27.40 8.21 11.01
C LEU A 90 28.83 7.99 10.52
N LEU A 91 29.04 7.84 9.20
CA LEU A 91 30.38 7.72 8.63
C LEU A 91 31.21 9.01 8.85
N ALA A 92 30.61 10.18 8.70
CA ALA A 92 31.27 11.46 8.95
C ALA A 92 31.62 11.68 10.43
N ALA A 93 30.79 11.18 11.35
CA ALA A 93 31.08 11.19 12.79
C ALA A 93 32.23 10.22 13.13
N ASN A 94 32.24 9.02 12.54
CA ASN A 94 33.25 8.00 12.83
C ASN A 94 34.64 8.35 12.27
N VAL A 95 34.71 9.09 11.14
CA VAL A 95 35.98 9.61 10.58
C VAL A 95 36.62 10.69 11.46
N LYS A 96 35.83 11.40 12.30
CA LYS A 96 36.36 12.40 13.24
C LYS A 96 36.90 11.81 14.55
N SER A 97 36.73 10.51 14.80
CA SER A 97 37.22 9.84 16.00
C SER A 97 37.90 8.50 15.67
N PRO A 98 39.20 8.53 15.32
CA PRO A 98 40.13 7.75 16.15
C PRO A 98 41.53 8.39 16.17
N THR A 99 41.85 9.21 17.17
CA THR A 99 43.26 9.54 17.49
C THR A 99 43.46 9.93 18.96
N GLN A 100 42.91 9.17 19.90
CA GLN A 100 43.17 9.36 21.33
C GLN A 100 43.24 8.04 22.12
N LEU A 101 43.83 6.99 21.55
CA LEU A 101 44.20 5.78 22.31
C LEU A 101 45.64 5.42 22.01
N GLY A 102 46.54 6.33 22.37
CA GLY A 102 47.96 6.14 22.14
C GLY A 102 48.79 7.20 22.84
N GLN A 103 48.62 7.36 24.16
CA GLN A 103 49.64 7.84 25.09
C GLN A 103 49.04 8.01 26.49
N SER A 104 49.28 7.05 27.38
CA SER A 104 49.52 7.30 28.82
C SER A 104 49.82 5.97 29.52
N TRP A 105 51.02 5.44 29.30
CA TRP A 105 51.66 4.48 30.20
C TRP A 105 53.15 4.86 30.32
N PHE A 106 53.41 6.15 30.53
CA PHE A 106 54.74 6.66 30.84
C PHE A 106 55.11 6.17 32.25
N ILE A 107 55.69 4.96 32.33
CA ILE A 107 56.34 4.46 33.53
C ILE A 107 57.81 4.87 33.43
N PRO A 108 58.31 5.83 34.23
CA PRO A 108 59.74 6.01 34.34
C PRO A 108 60.27 4.93 35.29
N ALA A 109 60.88 3.90 34.72
CA ALA A 109 61.96 3.19 35.42
C ALA A 109 63.21 4.08 35.36
N ILE A 110 63.98 4.11 36.46
CA ILE A 110 65.38 4.55 36.68
C ILE A 110 65.44 5.45 37.94
N PHE A 111 66.25 5.30 38.98
CA PHE A 111 67.40 4.49 39.45
C PHE A 111 67.38 4.68 41.00
N GLY A 112 67.72 3.76 41.89
CA GLY A 112 69.07 3.25 42.15
C GLY A 112 69.94 4.26 42.94
N SER A 113 70.41 3.86 44.14
CA SER A 113 71.47 4.47 44.98
C SER A 113 71.06 5.69 45.85
N PHE A 114 71.50 5.90 47.10
CA PHE A 114 72.49 5.26 47.98
C PHE A 114 72.39 5.99 49.35
N TYR A 115 72.63 5.26 50.46
CA TYR A 115 72.95 5.72 51.84
C TYR A 115 71.93 6.53 52.65
#